data_AF-A0A644X2U8-F1
#
_entry.id   AF-A0A644X2U8-F1
#
_cell.length_a   1.000
_cell.length_b   1.000
_cell.length_c   1.000
_cell.angle_alpha   90.00
_cell.angle_beta   90.00
_cell.angle_gamma   90.00
#
_symmetry.space_group_name_H-M   'P 1'
#
loop_
_entity.id
_entity.type
_entity.pdbx_description
1 polymer ?
#
loop_
_entity_poly.entity_id
_entity_poly.type
_entity_poly.pdbx_seq_one_letter_code
_entity_poly.pdbx_strand_id
1 'polypeptide(L)' 'MDRALRAMGCDAGILACTELSVYRVYHGLPDFYVDAMEVLVEQAILVCGKKLRMV' A
#
# COMPACT_ATOMS: atom_id res chain seq x y z
N MET A 1 7.27 -8.68 -10.47
CA MET A 1 7.97 -7.38 -10.34
C MET A 1 8.91 -7.35 -9.13
N ASP A 2 8.55 -8.01 -8.02
CA ASP A 2 9.34 -8.09 -6.78
C ASP A 2 10.83 -8.38 -6.95
N ARG A 3 11.20 -9.34 -7.82
CA ARG A 3 12.59 -9.76 -7.99
C ARG A 3 13.52 -8.61 -8.36
N ALA A 4 13.07 -7.69 -9.22
CA ALA A 4 13.91 -6.56 -9.62
C ALA A 4 14.10 -5.57 -8.46
N LEU A 5 13.02 -5.24 -7.74
CA LEU A 5 13.06 -4.36 -6.57
C LEU A 5 13.97 -4.93 -5.47
N ARG A 6 13.84 -6.23 -5.17
CA ARG A 6 14.70 -6.91 -4.19
C ARG A 6 16.15 -6.99 -4.63
N ALA A 7 16.40 -7.23 -5.93
CA ALA A 7 17.77 -7.25 -6.46
C ALA A 7 18.45 -5.87 -6.41
N MET A 8 17.67 -4.79 -6.48
CA MET A 8 18.15 -3.41 -6.24
C MET A 8 18.33 -3.08 -4.75
N GLY A 9 18.04 -4.02 -3.84
CA GLY A 9 18.15 -3.80 -2.40
C GLY A 9 17.01 -3.00 -1.79
N CYS A 10 15.84 -2.91 -2.44
CA CYS A 10 14.68 -2.22 -1.86
C CYS A 10 14.05 -3.05 -0.74
N ASP A 11 13.73 -2.39 0.38
CA ASP A 11 13.03 -2.99 1.52
C ASP A 11 11.51 -3.15 1.29
N ALA A 12 10.93 -2.30 0.44
CA ALA A 12 9.52 -2.32 0.07
C ALA A 12 9.30 -1.72 -1.34
N GLY A 13 8.14 -2.00 -1.93
CA GLY A 13 7.65 -1.34 -3.15
C GLY A 13 6.44 -0.47 -2.87
N ILE A 14 6.38 0.76 -3.40
CA ILE A 14 5.22 1.65 -3.23
C ILE A 14 4.24 1.44 -4.40
N LEU A 15 2.98 1.13 -4.10
CA LEU A 15 1.89 1.16 -5.07
C LEU A 15 1.40 2.60 -5.18
N ALA A 16 1.95 3.34 -6.14
CA ALA A 16 1.77 4.78 -6.26
C ALA A 16 0.56 5.20 -7.11
N CYS A 17 -0.19 4.27 -7.69
CA CYS A 17 -1.42 4.56 -8.43
C CYS A 17 -2.56 3.63 -7.99
N THR A 18 -3.79 4.06 -8.23
CA THR A 18 -4.99 3.38 -7.72
C THR A 18 -5.26 2.06 -8.44
N GLU A 19 -4.84 1.93 -9.70
CA GLU A 19 -4.92 0.68 -10.46
C GLU A 19 -4.04 -0.42 -9.84
N LEU A 20 -2.90 -0.04 -9.24
CA LEU A 20 -2.05 -0.98 -8.54
C LEU A 20 -2.65 -1.42 -7.20
N SER A 21 -3.38 -0.54 -6.50
CA SER A 21 -4.15 -0.91 -5.31
C SER A 21 -5.19 -1.98 -5.64
N VAL A 22 -5.91 -1.82 -6.76
CA VAL A 22 -6.85 -2.83 -7.27
C VAL A 22 -6.11 -4.13 -7.59
N TYR A 23 -5.01 -4.04 -8.34
CA TYR A 23 -4.21 -5.21 -8.69
C TYR A 23 -3.73 -5.99 -7.46
N ARG A 24 -3.30 -5.30 -6.39
CA ARG A 24 -2.91 -5.91 -5.11
C ARG A 24 -4.00 -6.79 -4.53
N VAL A 25 -5.23 -6.30 -4.49
CA VAL A 25 -6.38 -7.05 -3.93
C VAL A 25 -6.73 -8.25 -4.80
N TYR A 26 -6.84 -8.06 -6.11
CA TYR A 26 -7.24 -9.13 -7.03
C TYR A 26 -6.22 -10.27 -7.12
N HIS A 27 -4.93 -9.96 -6.98
CA HIS A 27 -3.85 -10.94 -7.14
C HIS A 27 -3.14 -11.33 -5.85
N GLY A 28 -3.56 -10.78 -4.70
CA GLY A 28 -2.96 -11.08 -3.39
C GLY A 28 -1.47 -10.75 -3.35
N LEU A 29 -1.09 -9.53 -3.75
CA LEU A 29 0.31 -9.10 -3.70
C LEU A 29 0.86 -9.17 -2.26
N PRO A 30 2.13 -9.56 -2.07
CA PRO A 30 2.73 -9.73 -0.76
C PRO A 30 2.86 -8.40 -0.01
N ASP A 31 2.97 -8.46 1.32
CA ASP A 31 3.14 -7.31 2.23
C ASP A 31 4.42 -6.48 2.00
N PHE A 32 5.31 -6.96 1.12
CA PHE A 32 6.42 -6.16 0.59
C PHE A 32 5.96 -4.87 -0.09
N TYR A 33 4.72 -4.85 -0.58
CA TYR A 33 4.13 -3.69 -1.22
C TYR A 33 3.32 -2.85 -0.23
N VAL A 34 3.66 -1.56 -0.16
CA VAL A 34 2.93 -0.56 0.63
C VAL A 34 2.01 0.22 -0.30
N ASP A 35 0.72 0.27 0.03
CA ASP A 35 -0.29 0.97 -0.76
C ASP A 35 -0.41 2.44 -0.35
N ALA A 36 -0.11 3.36 -1.28
CA ALA A 36 -0.19 4.78 -1.01
C ALA A 36 -1.63 5.24 -0.71
N MET A 37 -2.64 4.55 -1.27
CA MET A 37 -4.05 4.86 -0.99
C MET A 37 -4.42 4.53 0.46
N GLU A 38 -3.95 3.38 0.99
CA GLU A 38 -4.21 3.01 2.39
C GLU A 38 -3.64 4.04 3.36
N VAL A 39 -2.39 4.46 3.14
CA VAL A 39 -1.73 5.50 3.95
C VAL A 39 -2.49 6.83 3.88
N LEU A 40 -2.90 7.25 2.68
CA LEU A 40 -3.68 8.48 2.49
C LEU A 40 -5.01 8.43 3.25
N VAL A 41 -5.73 7.30 3.15
CA VAL A 41 -7.02 7.11 3.83
C VAL A 41 -6.85 7.13 5.35
N GLU A 42 -5.81 6.45 5.85
CA GLU A 42 -5.49 6.45 7.27
C GLU A 42 -5.27 7.87 7.80
N GLN A 43 -4.41 8.63 7.13
CA GLN A 43 -4.11 10.01 7.51
C GLN A 43 -5.32 10.93 7.38
N ALA A 44 -6.13 10.76 6.33
CA ALA A 44 -7.36 11.55 6.16
C ALA A 44 -8.35 11.32 7.31
N ILE A 45 -8.55 10.07 7.75
CA ILE A 45 -9.41 9.74 8.90
C ILE A 45 -8.91 10.44 10.16
N LEU A 46 -7.61 10.36 10.43
CA LEU A 46 -7.00 10.96 11.62
C LEU A 46 -7.07 12.49 11.61
N VAL A 47 -6.76 13.12 10.47
CA VAL A 47 -6.85 14.59 10.29
C VAL A 47 -8.28 15.09 10.48
N CYS A 48 -9.28 14.30 10.08
CA CYS A 48 -10.69 14.62 10.32
C CYS A 48 -11.16 14.36 11.77
N GLY A 49 -10.25 14.00 12.70
CA GLY A 49 -10.57 13.74 14.11
C GLY A 49 -11.40 12.47 14.32
N LYS A 50 -11.37 11.53 13.36
CA LYS A 50 -12.07 10.25 13.45
C LYS A 50 -11.10 9.14 13.88
N LYS A 51 -11.66 7.99 14.26
CA LYS A 51 -10.89 6.81 14.67
C LYS A 51 -10.86 5.79 13.53
N LEU A 52 -9.71 5.14 13.35
CA LEU A 52 -9.59 3.99 12.47
C LEU A 52 -10.39 2.82 13.02
N ARG A 53 -11.02 2.07 12.11
CA ARG A 53 -11.64 0.79 12.45
C ARG A 53 -10.60 -0.29 12.26
N MET A 54 -10.20 -0.94 13.36
CA MET A 54 -9.44 -2.18 13.29
C MET A 54 -10.40 -3.31 12.94
N VAL A 55 -10.05 -4.11 11.92
CA VAL A 55 -10.84 -5.26 11.45
C VAL A 55 -10.14 -6.54 11.85
#